data_AF-A0A946M5P3-F1
#
_entry.id   AF-A0A946M5P3-F1
#
_cell.length_a   1.000
_cell.length_b   1.000
_cell.length_c   1.000
_cell.angle_alpha   90.00
_cell.angle_beta   90.00
_cell.angle_gamma   90.00
#
_symmetry.space_group_name_H-M   'P 1'
#
loop_
_entity.id
_entity.type
_entity.pdbx_description
1 polymer ?
#
loop_
_entity_poly.entity_id
_entity_poly.type
_entity_poly.pdbx_seq_one_letter_code
_entity_poly.pdbx_strand_id
1 'polypeptide(L)' 'MSGIVIIGAGQAAGQAAASLRQGKYEGSITILGDETQPPYQRPPLSKQYLSGELG' A
#
# COMPACT_ATOMS: atom_id res chain seq x y z
N MET A 1 20.57 8.10 9.81
CA MET A 1 19.40 8.75 9.17
C MET A 1 18.15 8.03 9.65
N SER A 2 17.20 8.73 10.28
CA SER A 2 15.94 8.15 10.75
C SER A 2 14.87 8.23 9.66
N GLY A 3 14.27 7.09 9.32
CA GLY A 3 13.15 7.00 8.37
C GLY A 3 11.83 6.64 9.05
N ILE A 4 10.76 6.59 8.26
CA ILE A 4 9.45 6.08 8.70
C ILE A 4 9.32 4.62 8.30
N VAL A 5 8.91 3.77 9.24
CA VAL A 5 8.57 2.37 8.99
C VAL A 5 7.05 2.20 9.17
N ILE A 6 6.39 1.64 8.17
CA ILE A 6 4.96 1.34 8.16
C ILE A 6 4.78 -0.18 8.24
N ILE A 7 4.06 -0.64 9.25
CA ILE A 7 3.74 -2.07 9.42
C ILE A 7 2.34 -2.35 8.85
N GLY A 8 2.29 -3.31 7.93
CA GLY A 8 1.14 -3.62 7.09
C GLY A 8 1.31 -3.06 5.67
N ALA A 9 1.01 -3.87 4.65
CA ALA A 9 1.10 -3.50 3.23
C ALA A 9 -0.27 -3.44 2.54
N GLY A 10 -1.32 -3.02 3.26
CA GLY A 10 -2.66 -2.84 2.70
C GLY A 10 -2.92 -1.44 2.15
N GLN A 11 -4.19 -1.15 1.83
CA GLN A 11 -4.65 0.15 1.31
C GLN A 11 -4.22 1.33 2.18
N ALA A 12 -4.29 1.19 3.51
CA ALA A 12 -3.91 2.24 4.45
C ALA A 12 -2.42 2.61 4.33
N ALA A 13 -1.55 1.61 4.17
CA ALA A 13 -0.11 1.82 4.03
C ALA A 13 0.24 2.48 2.70
N GLY A 14 -0.39 2.05 1.61
CA GLY A 14 -0.24 2.69 0.29
C GLY A 14 -0.66 4.17 0.33
N GLN A 15 -1.80 4.48 0.95
CA GLN A 15 -2.25 5.86 1.13
C GLN A 15 -1.32 6.67 2.03
N ALA A 16 -0.90 6.13 3.18
CA ALA A 16 0.02 6.83 4.08
C ALA A 16 1.35 7.18 3.39
N ALA A 17 1.95 6.23 2.66
CA ALA A 17 3.18 6.47 1.92
C ALA A 17 3.00 7.52 0.81
N ALA A 18 1.88 7.47 0.08
CA ALA A 18 1.55 8.46 -0.94
C ALA A 18 1.39 9.87 -0.34
N SER A 19 0.64 10.00 0.77
CA SER A 19 0.46 11.27 1.47
C SER A 19 1.76 11.85 2.00
N LEU A 20 2.67 11.01 2.53
CA LEU A 20 4.00 11.45 2.96
C LEU A 20 4.80 12.05 1.81
N ARG A 21 4.81 11.39 0.63
CA ARG A 21 5.50 11.92 -0.55
C ARG A 21 4.85 13.18 -1.11
N GLN A 22 3.52 13.25 -1.14
CA GLN A 22 2.79 14.47 -1.51
C GLN A 22 3.09 15.63 -0.53
N GLY A 23 3.23 15.32 0.76
CA GLY A 23 3.66 16.25 1.80
C GLY A 23 5.16 16.58 1.78
N LYS A 24 5.90 16.19 0.73
CA LYS A 24 7.35 16.45 0.56
C LYS A 24 8.22 15.88 1.67
N TYR A 25 7.81 14.78 2.30
CA TYR A 25 8.72 14.03 3.16
C TYR A 25 9.83 13.40 2.31
N GLU A 26 11.08 13.75 2.58
CA GLU A 26 12.25 13.29 1.83
C GLU A 26 12.97 12.09 2.46
N GLY A 27 12.62 11.75 3.71
CA GLY A 27 13.23 10.61 4.41
C GLY A 27 12.87 9.27 3.77
N SER A 28 13.57 8.21 4.18
CA SER A 28 13.26 6.86 3.76
C SER A 28 11.90 6.42 4.31
N ILE A 29 11.09 5.78 3.46
CA ILE A 29 9.83 5.16 3.85
C ILE A 29 9.98 3.67 3.57
N THR A 30 9.85 2.84 4.61
CA THR A 30 9.89 1.38 4.49
C THR A 30 8.52 0.82 4.83
N ILE A 31 7.93 0.04 3.94
CA ILE A 31 6.66 -0.66 4.17
C ILE A 31 6.98 -2.13 4.38
N LEU A 32 6.51 -2.71 5.48
CA LEU A 32 6.65 -4.12 5.79
C LEU A 32 5.27 -4.79 5.74
N GLY A 33 5.11 -5.72 4.80
CA GLY A 33 3.93 -6.58 4.68
C GLY A 33 4.32 -8.04 4.90
N ASP A 34 3.36 -8.81 5.42
CA ASP A 34 3.47 -10.28 5.50
C ASP A 34 3.15 -10.95 4.15
N GLU A 35 2.37 -10.26 3.30
CA GLU A 35 2.05 -10.72 1.95
C GLU A 35 3.21 -10.42 0.99
N THR A 36 3.51 -11.36 0.08
CA THR A 36 4.56 -11.18 -0.94
C THR A 36 4.14 -10.23 -2.08
N GLN A 37 2.87 -9.82 -2.10
CA GLN A 37 2.30 -8.97 -3.14
C GLN A 37 2.43 -7.49 -2.76
N PRO A 38 2.60 -6.59 -3.75
CA PRO A 38 2.51 -5.16 -3.51
C PRO A 38 1.13 -4.78 -2.94
N PRO A 39 0.98 -3.63 -2.25
CA PRO A 39 -0.31 -3.17 -1.78
C PRO A 39 -1.36 -3.10 -2.89
N TYR A 40 -2.50 -3.77 -2.69
CA TYR A 40 -3.61 -3.83 -3.64
C TYR A 40 -4.95 -3.51 -2.95
N GLN A 41 -5.97 -3.24 -3.77
CA GLN A 41 -7.32 -3.02 -3.27
C GLN A 41 -8.01 -4.35 -3.00
N ARG A 42 -8.45 -4.56 -1.75
CA ARG A 42 -9.24 -5.74 -1.35
C ARG A 42 -10.70 -5.72 -1.86
N PRO A 43 -11.42 -4.59 -1.95
CA PRO A 43 -12.82 -4.60 -2.36
C PRO A 43 -13.14 -5.20 -3.74
N PRO A 44 -12.29 -5.05 -4.78
CA PRO A 44 -12.47 -5.72 -6.06
C PRO A 44 -12.34 -7.25 -5.99
N LEU A 45 -11.63 -7.80 -4.99
CA LEU A 45 -11.37 -9.24 -4.90
C LEU A 45 -12.64 -10.08 -4.74
N SER A 46 -13.70 -9.55 -4.12
CA SER A 46 -15.00 -10.22 -4.00
C SER A 46 -16.03 -9.75 -5.04
N LYS A 47 -15.62 -8.90 -5.99
CA LYS A 47 -16.47 -8.31 -7.03
C LYS A 47 -15.82 -8.48 -8.40
N GLN A 48 -15.32 -7.39 -8.97
CA GLN A 48 -14.80 -7.29 -10.33
C GLN A 48 -13.70 -8.32 -10.64
N TYR A 49 -12.82 -8.60 -9.67
CA TYR A 49 -11.78 -9.60 -9.86
C TYR A 49 -12.38 -11.02 -9.88
N LEU A 50 -13.35 -11.30 -9.00
CA LEU A 50 -14.02 -12.59 -8.93
C LEU A 50 -14.97 -12.83 -10.11
N SER A 51 -15.59 -11.77 -10.64
CA SER A 51 -16.42 -11.83 -11.85
C SER A 51 -15.59 -11.90 -13.14
N GLY A 52 -14.27 -11.76 -13.07
CA GLY A 52 -13.37 -11.75 -14.24
C GLY A 52 -13.40 -10.45 -15.04
N GLU A 53 -14.05 -9.39 -14.54
CA GLU A 53 -14.04 -8.06 -15.16
C GLU A 53 -12.72 -7.31 -14.91
N LEU A 54 -11.93 -7.77 -13.95
CA LEU A 54 -10.59 -7.28 -13.61
C LEU A 54 -9.59 -8.42 -13.79
N GLY A 55 -8.78 -8.39 -14.86
CA GLY A 55 -7.79 -9.41 -15.19
C GLY A 55 -6.82 -8.94 -16.24
#